data_AF-A0A2E1ABI0-F1
#
_entry.id   AF-A0A2E1ABI0-F1
#
_cell.length_a   1.000
_cell.length_b   1.000
_cell.length_c   1.000
_cell.angle_alpha   90.00
_cell.angle_beta   90.00
_cell.angle_gamma   90.00
#
_symmetry.space_group_name_H-M   'P 1'
#
loop_
_entity.id
_entity.type
_entity.pdbx_description
1 polymer ?
#
loop_
_entity_poly.entity_id
_entity_poly.type
_entity_poly.pdbx_seq_one_letter_code
_entity_poly.pdbx_strand_id
1 'polypeptide(L)'
;MQSTTSTKIPAATTMLMQALRFDQRDLAKNREGQLSPRQISRLQPPRFQGLAVWILLGHVALIIALLGTIAIVSQQWGLLLVALFVGGMAGMPMIMVRDQRFMRPDVGADVRKGVVKSVCGHTTRHTRPDQERSYYIIIDETTFEVSSKVYGGFFQEGEYCIYYLPRSRMIVSAEQII
;
A
#
# COMPACT_ATOMS: atom_id res chain seq x y z
N MET A 1 25.34 -32.52 -13.66
CA MET A 1 24.07 -32.84 -12.98
C MET A 1 24.06 -32.11 -11.65
N GLN A 2 23.38 -30.97 -11.56
CA GLN A 2 23.27 -30.22 -10.30
C GLN A 2 22.11 -30.79 -9.50
N SER A 3 22.41 -31.34 -8.32
CA SER A 3 21.42 -31.82 -7.36
C SER A 3 20.56 -30.64 -6.92
N THR A 4 19.30 -30.59 -7.32
CA THR A 4 18.32 -29.66 -6.76
C THR A 4 17.96 -30.17 -5.37
N THR A 5 18.75 -29.77 -4.36
CA THR A 5 18.36 -29.90 -2.96
C THR A 5 17.09 -29.09 -2.77
N SER A 6 15.95 -29.77 -2.75
CA SER A 6 14.65 -29.19 -2.41
C SER A 6 14.76 -28.60 -1.02
N THR A 7 15.03 -27.29 -0.94
CA THR A 7 15.17 -26.57 0.31
C THR A 7 13.77 -26.53 0.93
N LYS A 8 13.56 -27.36 1.96
CA LYS A 8 12.29 -27.44 2.67
C LYS A 8 11.99 -26.08 3.28
N ILE A 9 10.97 -25.39 2.76
CA ILE A 9 10.56 -24.08 3.26
C ILE A 9 9.98 -24.25 4.68
N PRO A 10 10.44 -23.47 5.67
CA PRO A 10 9.89 -23.52 7.03
C PRO A 10 8.39 -23.24 7.05
N ALA A 11 7.63 -23.88 7.93
CA ALA A 11 6.19 -23.68 8.05
C ALA A 11 5.83 -22.20 8.33
N ALA A 12 6.63 -21.51 9.15
CA ALA A 12 6.46 -20.08 9.42
C ALA A 12 6.59 -19.24 8.14
N THR A 13 7.60 -19.54 7.31
CA THR A 13 7.82 -18.85 6.04
C THR A 13 6.62 -19.01 5.12
N THR A 14 5.99 -20.19 5.07
CA THR A 14 4.75 -20.42 4.31
C THR A 14 3.59 -19.56 4.82
N MET A 15 3.41 -19.44 6.14
CA MET A 15 2.39 -18.56 6.72
C MET A 15 2.65 -17.08 6.39
N LEU A 16 3.92 -16.65 6.46
CA LEU A 16 4.33 -15.29 6.10
C LEU A 16 4.11 -15.00 4.61
N MET A 17 4.41 -15.96 3.72
CA MET A 17 4.11 -15.86 2.28
C MET A 17 2.64 -15.57 2.03
N GLN A 18 1.73 -16.25 2.75
CA GLN A 18 0.30 -16.01 2.65
C GLN A 18 -0.10 -14.64 3.22
N ALA A 19 0.41 -14.28 4.41
CA ALA A 19 0.05 -13.05 5.10
C ALA A 19 0.53 -11.78 4.36
N LEU A 20 1.76 -11.80 3.86
CA LEU A 20 2.41 -10.71 3.10
C LEU A 20 2.19 -10.84 1.58
N ARG A 21 1.50 -11.90 1.15
CA ARG A 21 1.14 -12.20 -0.25
C ARG A 21 2.34 -12.25 -1.20
N PHE A 22 3.48 -12.77 -0.76
CA PHE A 22 4.67 -12.97 -1.60
C PHE A 22 4.87 -14.45 -1.94
N ASP A 23 5.62 -14.75 -3.00
CA ASP A 23 6.00 -16.11 -3.38
C ASP A 23 7.52 -16.34 -3.33
N GLN A 24 7.99 -17.55 -3.66
CA GLN A 24 9.42 -17.88 -3.58
C GLN A 24 10.28 -17.07 -4.56
N ARG A 25 9.71 -16.65 -5.70
CA ARG A 25 10.41 -15.81 -6.69
C ARG A 25 10.55 -14.39 -6.18
N ASP A 26 9.52 -13.91 -5.47
CA ASP A 26 9.60 -12.64 -4.75
C ASP A 26 10.74 -12.72 -3.73
N LEU A 27 10.74 -13.72 -2.85
CA LEU A 27 11.76 -13.90 -1.82
C LEU A 27 13.20 -13.96 -2.38
N ALA A 28 13.40 -14.67 -3.50
CA ALA A 28 14.70 -14.73 -4.17
C ALA A 28 15.18 -13.33 -4.60
N LYS A 29 14.30 -12.50 -5.17
CA LYS A 29 14.62 -11.11 -5.53
C LYS A 29 14.88 -10.24 -4.30
N ASN A 30 14.09 -10.43 -3.24
CA ASN A 30 14.25 -9.70 -1.99
C ASN A 30 15.61 -9.96 -1.32
N ARG A 31 16.12 -11.20 -1.37
CA ARG A 31 17.47 -11.56 -0.92
C ARG A 31 18.58 -10.85 -1.70
N GLU A 32 18.33 -10.58 -2.98
CA GLU A 32 19.23 -9.77 -3.84
C GLU A 32 19.11 -8.25 -3.58
N GLY A 33 18.30 -7.84 -2.61
CA GLY A 33 18.04 -6.42 -2.31
C GLY A 33 17.13 -5.73 -3.32
N GLN A 34 16.34 -6.50 -4.09
CA GLN A 34 15.47 -5.98 -5.16
C GLN A 34 14.01 -6.37 -4.96
N LEU A 35 13.10 -5.50 -5.39
CA LEU A 35 11.69 -5.87 -5.53
C LEU A 35 11.48 -6.74 -6.77
N SER A 36 10.59 -7.71 -6.66
CA SER A 36 10.14 -8.47 -7.83
C SER A 36 9.22 -7.63 -8.73
N PRO A 37 9.10 -7.96 -10.03
CA PRO A 37 8.13 -7.31 -10.93
C PRO A 37 6.68 -7.40 -10.42
N ARG A 38 6.33 -8.51 -9.73
CA ARG A 38 5.00 -8.73 -9.14
C ARG A 38 4.76 -7.83 -7.93
N GLN A 39 5.77 -7.64 -7.09
CA GLN A 39 5.69 -6.70 -5.98
C GLN A 39 5.60 -5.27 -6.49
N ILE A 40 6.39 -4.91 -7.51
CA ILE A 40 6.34 -3.58 -8.15
C ILE A 40 4.94 -3.30 -8.69
N SER A 41 4.34 -4.22 -9.47
CA SER A 41 3.01 -4.01 -10.03
C SER A 41 1.91 -3.90 -8.95
N ARG A 42 2.04 -4.67 -7.86
CA ARG A 42 1.10 -4.64 -6.72
C ARG A 42 1.23 -3.37 -5.87
N LEU A 43 2.45 -2.87 -5.69
CA LEU A 43 2.74 -1.71 -4.85
C LEU A 43 2.68 -0.39 -5.62
N GLN A 44 2.69 -0.44 -6.96
CA GLN A 44 2.47 0.75 -7.77
C GLN A 44 1.02 1.26 -7.60
N PRO A 45 0.84 2.56 -7.39
CA PRO A 45 -0.50 3.13 -7.38
C PRO A 45 -1.18 2.89 -8.74
N PRO A 46 -2.48 2.58 -8.77
CA PRO A 46 -3.19 2.31 -10.00
C PRO A 46 -3.09 3.50 -10.97
N ARG A 47 -2.53 3.25 -12.17
CA ARG A 47 -2.32 4.28 -13.21
C ARG A 47 -3.62 4.94 -13.66
N PHE A 48 -4.75 4.23 -13.54
CA PHE A 48 -6.06 4.66 -14.02
C PHE A 48 -6.75 5.73 -13.18
N GLN A 49 -6.24 6.05 -11.99
CA GLN A 49 -6.80 7.15 -11.19
C GLN A 49 -6.73 8.49 -11.93
N GLY A 50 -5.69 8.71 -12.75
CA GLY A 50 -5.56 9.95 -13.52
C GLY A 50 -6.67 10.13 -14.56
N LEU A 51 -6.94 9.11 -15.37
CA LEU A 51 -7.97 9.17 -16.41
C LEU A 51 -9.38 9.29 -15.82
N ALA A 52 -9.68 8.50 -14.77
CA ALA A 52 -10.97 8.58 -14.10
C ALA A 52 -11.23 9.97 -13.49
N VAL A 53 -10.19 10.58 -12.90
CA VAL A 53 -10.25 11.96 -12.40
C VAL A 53 -10.53 12.94 -13.55
N TRP A 54 -9.82 12.83 -14.68
CA TRP A 54 -10.07 13.71 -15.84
C TRP A 54 -11.48 13.56 -16.42
N ILE A 55 -11.98 12.33 -16.55
CA ILE A 55 -13.34 12.06 -17.02
C ILE A 55 -14.36 12.67 -16.08
N LEU A 56 -14.21 12.48 -14.77
CA LEU A 56 -15.10 13.05 -13.77
C LEU A 56 -15.06 14.59 -13.79
N LEU A 57 -13.88 15.19 -13.93
CA LEU A 57 -13.69 16.64 -14.01
C LEU A 57 -14.37 17.20 -15.26
N GLY A 58 -14.28 16.49 -16.38
CA GLY A 58 -15.03 16.80 -17.60
C GLY A 58 -16.55 16.79 -17.39
N HIS A 59 -17.08 15.79 -16.66
CA HIS A 59 -18.52 15.73 -16.36
C HIS A 59 -18.97 16.86 -15.43
N VAL A 60 -18.21 17.17 -14.38
CA VAL A 60 -18.53 18.28 -13.47
C VAL A 60 -18.53 19.61 -14.22
N ALA A 61 -17.51 19.85 -15.06
CA ALA A 61 -17.44 21.06 -15.89
C ALA A 61 -18.64 21.16 -16.86
N LEU A 62 -19.01 20.04 -17.49
CA LEU A 62 -20.16 19.98 -18.41
C LEU A 62 -21.48 20.29 -17.70
N ILE A 63 -21.71 19.72 -16.52
CA ILE A 63 -22.92 19.96 -15.72
C ILE A 63 -23.00 21.44 -15.30
N ILE A 64 -21.90 22.02 -14.82
CA ILE A 64 -21.85 23.44 -14.45
C ILE A 64 -22.14 24.33 -15.66
N ALA A 65 -21.55 24.03 -16.82
CA ALA A 65 -21.78 24.78 -18.05
C ALA A 65 -23.25 24.70 -18.51
N LEU A 66 -23.84 23.50 -18.49
CA LEU A 66 -25.23 23.30 -18.90
C LEU A 66 -26.22 24.01 -17.97
N LEU A 67 -26.10 23.78 -16.65
CA LEU A 67 -26.99 24.40 -15.66
C LEU A 67 -26.81 25.92 -15.60
N GLY A 68 -25.56 26.40 -15.72
CA GLY A 68 -25.26 27.83 -15.79
C GLY A 68 -25.90 28.50 -17.00
N THR A 69 -25.83 27.86 -18.17
CA THR A 69 -26.47 28.38 -19.40
C THR A 69 -27.99 28.45 -19.24
N ILE A 70 -28.62 27.40 -18.70
CA ILE A 70 -30.06 27.37 -18.44
C ILE A 70 -30.45 28.48 -17.45
N ALA A 71 -29.71 28.65 -16.36
CA ALA A 71 -29.99 29.66 -15.34
C ALA A 71 -29.91 31.10 -15.89
N ILE A 72 -28.94 31.38 -16.76
CA ILE A 72 -28.78 32.69 -17.41
C ILE A 72 -29.96 32.97 -18.34
N VAL A 73 -30.35 31.98 -19.17
CA VAL A 73 -31.46 32.14 -20.13
C VAL A 73 -32.81 32.25 -19.43
N SER A 74 -33.03 31.52 -18.34
CA SER A 74 -34.30 31.52 -17.60
C SER A 74 -34.40 32.60 -16.52
N GLN A 75 -33.32 33.38 -16.27
CA GLN A 75 -33.18 34.29 -15.13
C GLN A 75 -33.42 33.65 -13.75
N GLN A 76 -33.32 32.32 -13.65
CA GLN A 76 -33.51 31.60 -12.39
C GLN A 76 -32.19 31.46 -11.63
N TRP A 77 -31.80 32.52 -10.92
CA TRP A 77 -30.57 32.53 -10.10
C TRP A 77 -30.48 31.40 -9.07
N GLY A 78 -31.63 30.86 -8.62
CA GLY A 78 -31.68 29.69 -7.74
C GLY A 78 -31.03 28.43 -8.35
N LEU A 79 -31.14 28.22 -9.66
CA LEU A 79 -30.48 27.09 -10.35
C LEU A 79 -28.96 27.21 -10.33
N LEU A 80 -28.42 28.43 -10.33
CA LEU A 80 -26.99 28.67 -10.26
C LEU A 80 -26.41 28.23 -8.91
N LEU A 81 -27.13 28.50 -7.81
CA LEU A 81 -26.74 28.05 -6.47
C LEU A 81 -26.77 26.51 -6.36
N VAL A 82 -27.80 25.88 -6.93
CA VAL A 82 -27.89 24.41 -6.99
C VAL A 82 -26.74 23.82 -7.81
N ALA A 83 -26.42 24.41 -8.96
CA ALA A 83 -25.32 23.96 -9.81
C ALA A 83 -23.96 24.05 -9.10
N LEU A 84 -23.70 25.15 -8.39
CA LEU A 84 -22.47 25.32 -7.60
C LEU A 84 -22.40 24.33 -6.44
N PHE A 85 -23.51 24.11 -5.73
CA PHE A 85 -23.56 23.16 -4.62
C PHE A 85 -23.33 21.72 -5.08
N VAL A 86 -24.04 21.28 -6.13
CA VAL A 86 -23.89 19.94 -6.72
C VAL A 86 -22.48 19.76 -7.30
N GLY A 87 -21.96 20.76 -8.00
CA GLY A 87 -20.59 20.75 -8.51
C GLY A 87 -19.54 20.65 -7.39
N GLY A 88 -19.72 21.40 -6.30
CA GLY A 88 -18.85 21.36 -5.13
C GLY A 88 -18.88 20.00 -4.42
N MET A 89 -20.07 19.43 -4.19
CA MET A 89 -20.21 18.10 -3.60
C MET A 89 -19.62 17.00 -4.50
N ALA A 90 -19.81 17.08 -5.81
CA ALA A 90 -19.22 16.13 -6.76
C ALA A 90 -17.68 16.26 -6.84
N GLY A 91 -17.14 17.45 -6.61
CA GLY A 91 -15.69 17.70 -6.56
C GLY A 91 -15.02 17.27 -5.25
N MET A 92 -15.77 17.17 -4.14
CA MET A 92 -15.25 16.83 -2.81
C MET A 92 -14.52 15.48 -2.77
N PRO A 93 -15.10 14.37 -3.29
CA PRO A 93 -14.38 13.09 -3.39
C PRO A 93 -13.09 13.19 -4.20
N MET A 94 -13.00 14.11 -5.16
CA MET A 94 -11.81 14.28 -6.00
C MET A 94 -10.64 14.90 -5.21
N ILE A 95 -10.94 15.85 -4.32
CA ILE A 95 -9.95 16.42 -3.39
C ILE A 95 -9.45 15.31 -2.44
N MET A 96 -10.37 14.47 -1.94
CA MET A 96 -10.02 13.35 -1.04
C MET A 96 -9.26 12.20 -1.75
N VAL A 97 -9.57 11.89 -3.01
CA VAL A 97 -8.89 10.82 -3.77
C VAL A 97 -7.51 11.25 -4.26
N ARG A 98 -7.30 12.55 -4.56
CA ARG A 98 -5.95 13.08 -4.83
C ARG A 98 -5.02 12.88 -3.62
N ASP A 99 -5.60 12.79 -2.43
CA ASP A 99 -4.95 12.49 -1.15
C ASP A 99 -4.69 10.99 -0.90
N GLN A 100 -5.04 10.08 -1.81
CA GLN A 100 -4.59 8.69 -1.67
C GLN A 100 -3.08 8.53 -1.95
N ARG A 101 -2.46 9.50 -2.65
CA ARG A 101 -0.98 9.65 -2.67
C ARG A 101 -0.43 10.15 -1.32
N PHE A 102 -1.28 10.69 -0.45
CA PHE A 102 -0.93 11.14 0.89
C PHE A 102 -0.87 10.01 1.91
N MET A 103 -1.57 8.88 1.69
CA MET A 103 -1.57 7.83 2.70
C MET A 103 -0.19 7.19 2.89
N ARG A 104 0.65 7.03 1.84
CA ARG A 104 2.05 6.57 1.95
C ARG A 104 2.95 7.03 0.76
N PRO A 105 3.27 8.33 0.60
CA PRO A 105 4.12 8.80 -0.50
C PRO A 105 5.50 8.13 -0.53
N ASP A 106 6.00 7.72 0.64
CA ASP A 106 7.27 7.01 0.77
C ASP A 106 7.27 5.63 0.10
N VAL A 107 6.14 4.91 0.10
CA VAL A 107 6.04 3.60 -0.58
C VAL A 107 6.21 3.78 -2.08
N GLY A 108 5.56 4.79 -2.66
CA GLY A 108 5.70 5.08 -4.09
C GLY A 108 7.14 5.47 -4.46
N ALA A 109 7.84 6.19 -3.58
CA ALA A 109 9.26 6.53 -3.78
C ALA A 109 10.17 5.30 -3.68
N ASP A 110 9.94 4.43 -2.72
CA ASP A 110 10.69 3.18 -2.54
C ASP A 110 10.47 2.22 -3.72
N VAL A 111 9.22 2.06 -4.17
CA VAL A 111 8.86 1.17 -5.30
C VAL A 111 9.50 1.63 -6.61
N ARG A 112 9.60 2.96 -6.84
CA ARG A 112 10.32 3.49 -8.02
C ARG A 112 11.81 3.19 -7.99
N LYS A 113 12.43 3.17 -6.80
CA LYS A 113 13.84 2.78 -6.65
C LYS A 113 14.02 1.28 -6.80
N GLY A 114 13.02 0.48 -6.43
CA GLY A 114 13.06 -0.97 -6.53
C GLY A 114 14.02 -1.64 -5.53
N VAL A 115 14.51 -0.89 -4.53
CA VAL A 115 15.50 -1.36 -3.56
C VAL A 115 14.80 -1.88 -2.31
N VAL A 116 15.28 -3.02 -1.82
CA VAL A 116 14.87 -3.68 -0.60
C VAL A 116 16.04 -3.70 0.37
N LYS A 117 15.78 -3.44 1.64
CA LYS A 117 16.73 -3.70 2.73
C LYS A 117 16.31 -4.93 3.51
N SER A 118 17.27 -5.60 4.12
CA SER A 118 17.04 -6.70 5.03
C SER A 118 17.53 -6.37 6.43
N VAL A 119 16.87 -6.96 7.42
CA VAL A 119 17.31 -7.00 8.82
C VAL A 119 17.01 -8.41 9.33
N CYS A 120 17.97 -9.02 10.01
CA CYS A 120 17.86 -10.40 10.49
C CYS A 120 18.18 -10.46 11.98
N GLY A 121 17.48 -11.32 12.71
CA GLY A 121 17.70 -11.48 14.13
C GLY A 121 16.50 -12.08 14.85
N HIS A 122 16.54 -12.00 16.18
CA HIS A 122 15.47 -12.47 17.04
C HIS A 122 14.27 -11.54 16.95
N THR A 123 13.09 -12.13 16.77
CA THR A 123 11.84 -11.38 16.71
C THR A 123 11.15 -11.32 18.06
N THR A 124 10.78 -10.11 18.47
CA THR A 124 9.85 -9.89 19.58
C THR A 124 8.56 -9.27 19.04
N ARG A 125 7.47 -9.63 19.70
CA ARG A 125 6.12 -9.24 19.30
C ARG A 125 5.54 -8.34 20.38
N HIS A 126 5.07 -7.16 19.99
CA HIS A 126 4.44 -6.22 20.90
C HIS A 126 3.06 -5.81 20.40
N THR A 127 2.10 -5.71 21.31
CA THR A 127 0.79 -5.13 21.06
C THR A 127 0.63 -3.89 21.93
N ARG A 128 0.08 -2.81 21.36
CA ARG A 128 -0.33 -1.65 22.15
C ARG A 128 -1.84 -1.76 22.42
N PRO A 129 -2.28 -1.78 23.69
CA PRO A 129 -3.69 -1.96 24.04
C PRO A 129 -4.55 -0.68 23.94
N ASP A 130 -3.95 0.47 23.61
CA ASP A 130 -4.69 1.73 23.44
C ASP A 130 -5.63 1.71 22.21
N GLN A 131 -6.58 2.66 22.14
CA GLN A 131 -7.84 2.70 21.36
C GLN A 131 -7.88 2.04 19.96
N GLU A 132 -6.75 1.87 19.27
CA GLU A 132 -6.62 1.04 18.07
C GLU A 132 -5.53 -0.02 18.27
N ARG A 133 -5.93 -1.31 18.25
CA ARG A 133 -5.00 -2.45 18.38
C ARG A 133 -3.94 -2.43 17.27
N SER A 134 -2.80 -1.83 17.60
CA SER A 134 -1.62 -1.76 16.73
C SER A 134 -0.68 -2.91 17.06
N TYR A 135 -0.21 -3.62 16.03
CA TYR A 135 0.68 -4.77 16.17
C TYR A 135 2.07 -4.39 15.68
N TYR A 136 3.08 -4.71 16.48
CA TYR A 136 4.47 -4.40 16.20
C TYR A 136 5.34 -5.65 16.23
N ILE A 137 6.25 -5.74 15.26
CA ILE A 137 7.33 -6.73 15.24
C ILE A 137 8.63 -5.96 15.39
N ILE A 138 9.47 -6.38 16.35
CA ILE A 138 10.79 -5.79 16.57
C ILE A 138 11.83 -6.85 16.23
N ILE A 139 12.83 -6.48 15.43
CA ILE A 139 13.96 -7.34 15.06
C ILE A 139 15.21 -6.47 14.97
N ASP A 140 16.27 -6.85 15.68
CA ASP A 140 17.54 -6.09 15.73
C ASP A 140 17.30 -4.57 15.93
N GLU A 141 16.56 -4.24 16.99
CA GLU A 141 16.14 -2.87 17.36
C GLU A 141 15.24 -2.13 16.35
N THR A 142 14.91 -2.77 15.23
CA THR A 142 14.06 -2.20 14.19
C THR A 142 12.61 -2.58 14.39
N THR A 143 11.76 -1.58 14.64
CA THR A 143 10.32 -1.77 14.83
C THR A 143 9.53 -1.62 13.53
N PHE A 144 8.68 -2.59 13.25
CA PHE A 144 7.76 -2.63 12.12
C PHE A 144 6.32 -2.69 12.61
N GLU A 145 5.50 -1.74 12.18
CA GLU A 145 4.05 -1.82 12.36
C GLU A 145 3.46 -2.75 11.30
N VAL A 146 2.66 -3.72 11.74
CA VAL A 146 2.13 -4.79 10.89
C VAL A 146 0.63 -5.00 11.12
N SER A 147 -0.03 -5.65 10.15
CA SER A 147 -1.40 -6.10 10.35
C SER A 147 -1.46 -7.31 11.29
N SER A 148 -2.62 -7.53 11.93
CA SER A 148 -2.86 -8.71 12.77
C SER A 148 -2.54 -10.04 12.06
N LYS A 149 -2.82 -10.14 10.75
CA LYS A 149 -2.52 -11.34 9.95
C LYS A 149 -1.02 -11.60 9.83
N VAL A 150 -0.23 -10.54 9.64
CA VAL A 150 1.23 -10.62 9.56
C VAL A 150 1.81 -10.92 10.94
N TYR A 151 1.29 -10.26 11.99
CA TYR A 151 1.68 -10.52 13.37
C TYR A 151 1.51 -11.99 13.78
N GLY A 152 0.40 -12.62 13.38
CA GLY A 152 0.13 -14.05 13.61
C GLY A 152 1.05 -15.01 12.84
N GLY A 153 1.72 -14.54 11.78
CA GLY A 153 2.68 -15.33 11.01
C GLY A 153 4.08 -15.41 11.63
N PHE A 154 4.41 -14.50 12.55
CA PHE A 154 5.65 -14.54 13.33
C PHE A 154 5.44 -15.36 14.61
N PHE A 155 6.32 -16.31 14.86
CA PHE A 155 6.40 -17.01 16.15
C PHE A 155 7.16 -16.14 17.16
N GLN A 156 6.82 -16.30 18.44
CA GLN A 156 7.55 -15.60 19.50
C GLN A 156 8.96 -16.18 19.61
N GLU A 157 9.96 -15.30 19.73
CA GLU A 157 11.38 -15.66 19.91
C GLU A 157 11.99 -16.45 18.73
N GLY A 158 11.36 -16.43 17.55
CA GLY A 158 11.96 -17.02 16.35
C GLY A 158 13.01 -16.09 15.73
N GLU A 159 13.98 -16.68 15.04
CA GLU A 159 14.93 -15.96 14.18
C GLU A 159 14.36 -15.79 12.77
N TYR A 160 14.35 -14.55 12.28
CA TYR A 160 13.82 -14.23 10.96
C TYR A 160 14.77 -13.29 10.21
N CYS A 161 14.62 -13.24 8.89
CA CYS A 161 15.07 -12.13 8.06
C CYS A 161 13.83 -11.41 7.51
N ILE A 162 13.72 -10.11 7.79
CA ILE A 162 12.65 -9.25 7.27
C ILE A 162 13.20 -8.41 6.13
N TYR A 163 12.49 -8.45 4.99
CA TYR A 163 12.78 -7.65 3.81
C TYR A 163 11.78 -6.52 3.70
N TYR A 164 12.28 -5.27 3.66
CA TYR A 164 11.45 -4.08 3.79
C TYR A 164 11.89 -2.94 2.87
N LEU A 165 10.95 -2.01 2.65
CA LEU A 165 11.18 -0.79 1.90
C LEU A 165 11.86 0.29 2.77
N PRO A 166 12.97 0.91 2.35
CA PRO A 166 13.81 1.71 3.24
C PRO A 166 13.16 2.96 3.84
N ARG A 167 12.37 3.74 3.08
CA ARG A 167 11.74 4.97 3.61
C ARG A 167 10.45 4.66 4.36
N SER A 168 9.59 3.86 3.73
CA SER A 168 8.25 3.55 4.27
C SER A 168 8.25 2.51 5.38
N ARG A 169 9.39 1.82 5.60
CA ARG A 169 9.53 0.67 6.52
C ARG A 169 8.47 -0.42 6.30
N MET A 170 7.92 -0.51 5.10
CA MET A 170 6.92 -1.52 4.77
C MET A 170 7.60 -2.87 4.56
N ILE A 171 7.17 -3.89 5.30
CA ILE A 171 7.59 -5.27 5.06
C ILE A 171 7.01 -5.76 3.74
N VAL A 172 7.86 -6.27 2.86
CA VAL A 172 7.47 -6.84 1.56
C VAL A 172 7.62 -8.35 1.52
N SER A 173 8.53 -8.92 2.32
CA SER A 173 8.72 -10.35 2.50
C SER A 173 9.40 -10.63 3.84
N ALA A 174 9.29 -11.84 4.35
CA ALA A 174 10.00 -12.27 5.55
C ALA A 174 10.20 -13.79 5.51
N GLU A 175 11.28 -14.29 6.08
CA GLU A 175 11.55 -15.71 6.17
C GLU A 175 12.15 -16.09 7.51
N GLN A 176 11.85 -17.31 7.98
CA GLN A 176 12.46 -17.87 9.17
C GLN A 176 13.84 -18.46 8.83
N ILE A 177 14.83 -18.15 9.66
CA ILE A 177 16.16 -18.76 9.62
C ILE A 177 16.10 -19.98 10.56
N ILE A 178 16.56 -21.14 10.09
CA ILE A 178 16.70 -22.37 10.89
C ILE A 178 18.19 -22.57 11.15
#